data_AF-A0A0L7KK07-F1
#
_entry.id   AF-A0A0L7KK07-F1
#
_cell.length_a   1.000
_cell.length_b   1.000
_cell.length_c   1.000
_cell.angle_alpha   90.00
_cell.angle_beta   90.00
_cell.angle_gamma   90.00
#
_symmetry.space_group_name_H-M   'P 1'
#
loop_
_entity.id
_entity.type
_entity.pdbx_description
1 polymer ?
#
loop_
_entity_poly.entity_id
_entity_poly.type
_entity_poly.pdbx_seq_one_letter_code
_entity_poly.pdbx_strand_id
1 'polypeptide(L)'
;MRDENGNSYNDNIWCRPSCIPVSIVIVLIVLVVLVPLLDQPNSALNSSATVPVRLSLVESIPEGHMYPPNATHSPTKNVWLDLIDEAQTSIEIASYYWSLRYNEEYHYNSSIE
;
A
#
# COMPACT_ATOMS: atom_id res chain seq x y z
N MET A 1 44.63 0.33 -38.17
CA MET A 1 44.73 1.65 -38.83
C MET A 1 44.79 2.69 -37.71
N ARG A 2 45.90 3.45 -37.64
CA ARG A 2 46.19 4.48 -36.62
C ARG A 2 45.81 5.85 -37.17
N ASP A 3 45.34 6.74 -36.32
CA ASP A 3 45.42 8.19 -36.50
C ASP A 3 46.79 8.71 -36.03
N GLU A 4 47.30 9.78 -36.63
CA GLU A 4 48.53 10.48 -36.22
C GLU A 4 48.34 11.33 -34.94
N ASN A 5 47.12 11.33 -34.39
CA ASN A 5 46.78 11.78 -33.04
C ASN A 5 46.26 10.62 -32.14
N GLY A 6 46.50 9.39 -32.60
CA GLY A 6 46.59 8.07 -31.96
C GLY A 6 45.65 7.57 -30.87
N ASN A 7 44.67 8.33 -30.41
CA ASN A 7 43.99 8.06 -29.15
C ASN A 7 42.96 6.91 -29.26
N SER A 8 43.40 5.69 -28.98
CA SER A 8 42.55 4.56 -28.63
C SER A 8 42.42 4.42 -27.11
N TYR A 9 41.74 5.37 -26.45
CA TYR A 9 41.40 5.27 -25.02
C TYR A 9 40.01 4.65 -24.84
N ASN A 10 39.87 3.38 -25.23
CA ASN A 10 38.85 2.52 -24.62
C ASN A 10 39.49 1.69 -23.50
N ASP A 11 40.32 2.35 -22.69
CA ASP A 11 40.60 1.84 -21.37
C ASP A 11 39.27 1.88 -20.62
N ASN A 12 38.86 0.73 -20.08
CA ASN A 12 37.72 0.63 -19.19
C ASN A 12 37.99 1.50 -17.95
N ILE A 13 37.82 2.81 -18.09
CA ILE A 13 37.81 3.84 -17.05
C ILE A 13 36.77 3.48 -15.97
N TRP A 14 35.82 2.61 -16.32
CA TRP A 14 34.85 1.97 -15.45
C TRP A 14 35.42 0.89 -14.51
N CYS A 15 36.71 0.54 -14.55
CA CYS A 15 37.28 -0.52 -13.70
C CYS A 15 38.34 -0.01 -12.72
N ARG A 16 38.13 1.18 -12.14
CA ARG A 16 38.77 1.47 -10.85
C ARG A 16 37.94 0.78 -9.75
N PRO A 17 38.54 0.00 -8.84
CA PRO A 17 37.81 -0.71 -7.78
C PRO A 17 36.98 0.24 -6.88
N SER A 18 37.25 1.54 -6.95
CA SER A 18 36.51 2.60 -6.27
C SER A 18 35.23 3.07 -7.00
N CYS A 19 34.99 2.71 -8.26
CA CYS A 19 33.82 3.21 -9.00
C CYS A 19 32.52 2.49 -8.64
N ILE A 20 32.60 1.22 -8.21
CA ILE A 20 31.46 0.41 -7.77
C ILE A 20 30.79 1.05 -6.54
N PRO A 21 31.50 1.33 -5.43
CA PRO A 21 30.86 1.95 -4.27
C PRO A 21 30.32 3.35 -4.58
N VAL A 22 31.03 4.14 -5.40
CA VAL A 22 30.59 5.48 -5.79
C VAL A 22 29.30 5.40 -6.63
N SER A 23 29.22 4.47 -7.59
CA SER A 23 28.02 4.26 -8.39
C SER A 23 26.83 3.83 -7.54
N ILE A 24 27.03 2.96 -6.55
CA ILE A 24 25.97 2.54 -5.63
C ILE A 24 25.47 3.74 -4.83
N VAL A 25 26.36 4.56 -4.27
CA VAL A 25 25.97 5.77 -3.53
C VAL A 25 25.19 6.74 -4.40
N ILE A 26 25.61 6.96 -5.65
CA ILE A 26 24.90 7.82 -6.59
C ILE A 26 23.49 7.27 -6.88
N VAL A 27 23.37 5.96 -7.14
CA VAL A 27 22.06 5.31 -7.37
C VAL A 27 21.17 5.43 -6.14
N LEU A 28 21.70 5.23 -4.93
CA LEU A 28 20.94 5.37 -3.69
C LEU A 28 20.48 6.81 -3.46
N ILE A 29 21.32 7.81 -3.74
CA ILE A 29 20.93 9.23 -3.66
C ILE A 29 19.80 9.54 -4.64
N VAL A 30 19.91 9.06 -5.88
CA VAL A 30 18.86 9.24 -6.90
C VAL A 30 17.57 8.59 -6.42
N LEU A 31 17.60 7.33 -5.96
CA LEU A 31 16.41 6.63 -5.49
C LEU A 31 15.75 7.32 -4.28
N VAL A 32 16.52 7.80 -3.31
CA VAL A 32 15.98 8.52 -2.14
C VAL A 32 15.27 9.81 -2.52
N VAL A 33 15.68 10.48 -3.60
CA VAL A 33 15.04 11.71 -4.07
C VAL A 33 13.88 11.40 -5.04
N LEU A 34 14.05 10.42 -5.92
CA LEU A 34 13.04 10.07 -6.92
C LEU A 34 11.85 9.34 -6.31
N VAL A 35 12.03 8.51 -5.28
CA VAL A 35 10.93 7.77 -4.65
C VAL A 35 9.88 8.73 -4.05
N PRO A 36 10.23 9.73 -3.23
CA PRO A 36 9.26 10.74 -2.77
C PRO A 36 8.67 11.60 -3.89
N LEU A 37 9.40 11.80 -5.00
CA LEU A 37 8.89 12.54 -6.16
C LEU A 37 7.90 11.70 -7.00
N LEU A 38 8.11 10.38 -7.09
CA LEU A 38 7.22 9.44 -7.76
C LEU A 38 6.02 9.06 -6.89
N ASP A 39 6.18 9.11 -5.57
CA ASP A 39 5.12 8.94 -4.58
C ASP A 39 4.27 10.21 -4.41
N GLN A 40 4.53 11.25 -5.23
CA GLN A 40 3.51 12.27 -5.41
C GLN A 40 2.31 11.56 -6.02
N PRO A 41 1.15 11.52 -5.32
CA PRO A 41 -0.04 10.99 -5.94
C PRO A 41 -0.25 11.84 -7.18
N ASN A 42 -0.19 11.19 -8.35
CA ASN A 42 -0.63 11.75 -9.61
C ASN A 42 -2.09 12.14 -9.40
N SER A 43 -2.29 13.31 -8.81
CA SER A 43 -3.55 14.00 -8.71
C SER A 43 -3.71 14.54 -10.12
N ALA A 44 -3.96 13.61 -11.05
CA ALA A 44 -4.63 13.91 -12.28
C ALA A 44 -5.88 14.66 -11.82
N LEU A 45 -5.79 15.98 -11.91
CA LEU A 45 -6.90 16.90 -11.79
C LEU A 45 -7.78 16.67 -13.03
N ASN A 46 -8.30 15.45 -13.16
CA ASN A 46 -9.59 15.26 -13.75
C ASN A 46 -10.50 15.91 -12.73
N SER A 47 -11.10 17.02 -13.12
CA SER A 47 -12.36 17.51 -12.57
C SER A 47 -13.45 16.45 -12.78
N SER A 48 -13.23 15.25 -12.28
CA SER A 48 -14.26 14.27 -12.07
C SER A 48 -15.18 14.93 -11.06
N ALA A 49 -16.41 15.19 -11.49
CA ALA A 49 -17.46 15.68 -10.62
C ALA A 49 -17.31 14.98 -9.27
N THR A 50 -17.26 15.76 -8.18
CA THR A 50 -17.19 15.21 -6.83
C THR A 50 -18.40 14.30 -6.68
N VAL A 51 -18.20 13.00 -6.90
CA VAL A 51 -19.25 12.01 -6.73
C VAL A 51 -19.63 12.10 -5.25
N PRO A 52 -20.90 12.26 -4.91
CA PRO A 52 -21.30 12.32 -3.50
C PRO A 52 -20.92 10.98 -2.85
N VAL A 53 -19.88 11.02 -2.02
CA VAL A 53 -19.42 9.88 -1.23
C VAL A 53 -20.25 9.81 0.05
N ARG A 54 -20.72 8.62 0.40
CA ARG A 54 -21.35 8.35 1.70
C ARG A 54 -20.31 7.76 2.63
N LEU A 55 -20.11 8.39 3.78
CA LEU A 55 -19.23 7.90 4.84
C LEU A 55 -20.05 7.72 6.10
N SER A 56 -19.94 6.55 6.73
CA SER A 56 -20.63 6.21 7.98
C SER A 56 -19.67 5.54 8.94
N LEU A 57 -19.78 5.89 10.23
CA LEU A 57 -19.08 5.20 11.29
C LEU A 57 -19.74 3.85 11.56
N VAL A 58 -18.93 2.80 11.65
CA VAL A 58 -19.36 1.44 11.96
C VAL A 58 -18.50 0.88 13.07
N GLU A 59 -19.06 0.00 13.89
CA GLU A 59 -18.35 -0.58 15.02
C GLU A 59 -18.82 -2.02 15.32
N SER A 60 -17.95 -2.81 15.93
CA SER A 60 -18.29 -4.16 16.40
C SER A 60 -18.93 -4.06 17.78
N ILE A 61 -20.14 -4.60 17.92
CA ILE A 61 -20.86 -4.65 19.20
C ILE A 61 -20.42 -5.90 19.95
N PRO A 62 -19.89 -5.78 21.17
CA PRO A 62 -19.49 -6.94 21.96
C PRO A 62 -20.72 -7.77 22.36
N GLU A 63 -20.52 -9.07 22.54
CA GLU A 63 -21.59 -9.95 22.97
C GLU A 63 -22.14 -9.52 24.35
N GLY A 64 -23.46 -9.59 24.49
CA GLY A 64 -24.16 -9.17 25.70
C GLY A 64 -24.30 -7.66 25.88
N HIS A 65 -23.80 -6.83 24.97
CA HIS A 65 -24.08 -5.39 24.94
C HIS A 65 -25.17 -5.06 23.94
N MET A 66 -26.14 -4.25 24.37
CA MET A 66 -27.15 -3.67 23.49
C MET A 66 -27.18 -2.17 23.72
N TYR A 67 -27.19 -1.42 22.62
CA TYR A 67 -27.37 0.01 22.70
C TYR A 67 -28.80 0.38 23.10
N PRO A 68 -29.00 1.57 23.67
CA PRO A 68 -30.33 2.12 23.89
C PRO A 68 -31.13 2.17 22.57
N PRO A 69 -32.46 1.99 22.62
CA PRO A 69 -33.30 1.88 21.41
C PRO A 69 -33.30 3.10 20.49
N ASN A 70 -32.78 4.25 20.96
CA ASN A 70 -32.68 5.49 20.19
C ASN A 70 -31.27 5.76 19.64
N ALA A 71 -30.30 4.88 19.91
CA ALA A 71 -28.95 5.03 19.38
C ALA A 71 -28.92 4.60 17.90
N THR A 72 -28.41 5.47 17.03
CA THR A 72 -28.16 5.12 15.64
C THR A 72 -26.78 4.49 15.56
N HIS A 73 -26.73 3.18 15.33
CA HIS A 73 -25.46 2.45 15.21
C HIS A 73 -25.55 1.42 14.09
N SER A 74 -24.48 1.29 13.32
CA SER A 74 -24.37 0.32 12.24
C SER A 74 -23.33 -0.72 12.62
N PRO A 75 -23.74 -1.96 12.93
CA PRO A 75 -22.81 -3.03 13.25
C PRO A 75 -21.89 -3.31 12.07
N THR A 76 -20.58 -3.38 12.31
CA THR A 76 -19.57 -3.64 11.26
C THR A 76 -19.91 -4.89 10.44
N LYS A 77 -20.41 -5.95 11.08
CA LYS A 77 -20.86 -7.18 10.40
C LYS A 77 -21.91 -6.92 9.33
N ASN A 78 -22.95 -6.15 9.66
CA ASN A 78 -24.07 -5.93 8.75
C ASN A 78 -23.62 -5.10 7.54
N VAL A 79 -22.83 -4.05 7.78
CA VAL A 79 -22.31 -3.22 6.70
C VAL A 79 -21.39 -4.01 5.77
N TRP A 80 -20.58 -4.93 6.29
CA TRP A 80 -19.81 -5.84 5.43
C TRP A 80 -20.70 -6.73 4.56
N LEU A 81 -21.78 -7.28 5.13
CA LEU A 81 -22.72 -8.10 4.36
C LEU A 81 -23.41 -7.27 3.26
N ASP A 82 -23.84 -6.06 3.58
CA ASP A 82 -24.48 -5.15 2.61
C ASP A 82 -23.51 -4.79 1.47
N LEU A 83 -22.24 -4.46 1.79
CA LEU A 83 -21.22 -4.16 0.77
C LEU A 83 -20.91 -5.36 -0.12
N ILE A 84 -20.94 -6.58 0.44
CA ILE A 84 -20.72 -7.81 -0.31
C ILE A 84 -21.91 -8.10 -1.24
N ASP A 85 -23.14 -7.84 -0.77
CA ASP A 85 -24.36 -8.02 -1.55
C ASP A 85 -24.49 -6.98 -2.68
N GLU A 86 -24.08 -5.73 -2.44
CA GLU A 86 -24.15 -4.64 -3.42
C GLU A 86 -23.06 -4.72 -4.50
N ALA A 87 -21.96 -5.43 -4.23
CA ALA A 87 -20.83 -5.52 -5.16
C ALA A 87 -21.20 -6.28 -6.45
N GLN A 88 -21.15 -5.60 -7.59
CA GLN A 88 -21.52 -6.19 -8.89
C GLN A 88 -20.36 -6.93 -9.60
N THR A 89 -19.12 -6.54 -9.33
CA THR A 89 -17.95 -7.02 -10.08
C THR A 89 -16.88 -7.64 -9.18
N SER A 90 -16.35 -6.87 -8.23
CA SER A 90 -15.23 -7.29 -7.40
C SER A 90 -15.14 -6.42 -6.14
N ILE A 91 -14.56 -6.99 -5.08
CA ILE A 91 -14.27 -6.30 -3.83
C ILE A 91 -12.77 -6.47 -3.56
N GLU A 92 -12.07 -5.35 -3.39
CA GLU A 92 -10.64 -5.33 -3.05
C GLU A 92 -10.49 -5.03 -1.57
N ILE A 93 -9.81 -5.92 -0.84
CA ILE A 93 -9.68 -5.85 0.62
C ILE A 93 -8.20 -5.83 0.98
N ALA A 94 -7.78 -4.79 1.70
CA ALA A 94 -6.47 -4.69 2.30
C ALA A 94 -6.61 -4.81 3.83
N SER A 95 -6.34 -6.01 4.35
CA SER A 95 -6.53 -6.34 5.77
C SER A 95 -5.40 -7.23 6.28
N TYR A 96 -4.98 -7.04 7.53
CA TYR A 96 -3.95 -7.87 8.15
C TYR A 96 -4.46 -9.28 8.49
N TYR A 97 -5.73 -9.40 8.89
CA TYR A 97 -6.42 -10.67 9.10
C TYR A 97 -7.75 -10.65 8.34
N TRP A 98 -8.00 -11.68 7.53
CA TRP A 98 -9.27 -11.87 6.81
C TRP A 98 -9.62 -13.34 6.73
N SER A 99 -10.83 -13.67 7.14
CA SER A 99 -11.39 -15.01 6.99
C SER A 99 -12.91 -14.95 6.84
N LEU A 100 -13.43 -15.73 5.89
CA LEU A 100 -14.86 -15.97 5.72
C LEU A 100 -15.28 -17.31 6.36
N ARG A 101 -14.38 -17.96 7.09
CA ARG A 101 -14.68 -19.26 7.71
C ARG A 101 -15.41 -19.06 9.02
N TYR A 102 -16.58 -19.68 9.12
CA TYR A 102 -17.43 -19.62 10.30
C TYR A 102 -16.79 -20.25 11.55
N ASN A 103 -15.84 -21.17 11.39
CA ASN A 103 -15.31 -22.04 12.45
C ASN A 103 -13.79 -21.93 12.65
N GLU A 104 -13.18 -20.81 12.27
CA GLU A 104 -11.77 -20.59 12.60
C GLU A 104 -11.61 -20.19 14.07
N GLU A 105 -11.31 -21.18 14.90
CA GLU A 105 -10.80 -20.97 16.25
C GLU A 105 -9.32 -20.64 16.18
N TYR A 106 -8.97 -19.39 16.50
CA TYR A 106 -7.58 -19.03 16.74
C TYR A 106 -7.19 -19.47 18.13
N HIS A 107 -6.27 -20.44 18.22
CA HIS A 107 -5.56 -20.71 19.47
C HIS A 107 -4.72 -19.49 19.83
N TYR A 108 -5.30 -18.58 20.63
CA TYR A 108 -4.55 -17.53 21.27
C TYR A 108 -3.67 -18.18 22.33
N ASN A 109 -2.39 -18.39 22.02
CA ASN A 109 -1.42 -18.80 23.02
C ASN A 109 -1.02 -17.55 23.83
N SER A 110 -1.77 -17.26 24.88
CA SER A 110 -1.60 -16.12 25.79
C SER A 110 -0.33 -16.18 26.66
N SER A 111 0.71 -16.91 26.25
CA SER A 111 1.86 -17.27 27.09
C SER A 111 3.21 -16.74 26.60
N ILE A 112 3.22 -15.63 25.86
CA ILE A 112 4.44 -14.85 25.67
C ILE A 112 4.32 -13.56 26.49
N GLU A 113 4.64 -13.70 27.79
CA GLU A 113 5.20 -12.65 28.64
C GLU A 113 6.64 -13.05 29.01
#